data_AF-A0A973PFH6-F1
#
_entry.id   AF-A0A973PFH6-F1
#
_cell.length_a   1.000
_cell.length_b   1.000
_cell.length_c   1.000
_cell.angle_alpha   90.00
_cell.angle_beta   90.00
_cell.angle_gamma   90.00
#
_symmetry.space_group_name_H-M   'P 1'
#
loop_
_entity.id
_entity.type
_entity.pdbx_description
1 polymer ?
#
loop_
_entity_poly.entity_id
_entity_poly.type
_entity_poly.pdbx_seq_one_letter_code
_entity_poly.pdbx_strand_id
1 'polypeptide(L)' 'MRSACKWCDDGTVRRERTDAARNRAKILAAAADIVAAHGVAGLSMAEVAAAAGVGVGTLYRRFG' A
#
# COMPACT_ATOMS: atom_id res chain seq x y z
N MET A 1 14.51 -17.91 -31.91
CA MET A 1 13.32 -17.61 -31.11
C MET A 1 13.73 -16.97 -29.78
N ARG A 2 13.24 -15.76 -29.49
CA ARG A 2 13.40 -15.06 -28.20
C ARG A 2 12.10 -15.25 -27.41
N SER A 3 12.15 -15.96 -26.29
CA SER A 3 11.13 -15.91 -25.24
C SER A 3 11.58 -16.79 -24.07
N ALA A 4 12.26 -16.17 -23.11
CA ALA A 4 12.46 -16.73 -21.79
C ALA A 4 12.02 -15.65 -20.79
N CYS A 5 10.98 -16.01 -20.04
CA CYS A 5 10.40 -15.38 -18.84
C CYS A 5 10.93 -13.99 -18.43
N LYS A 6 10.06 -12.97 -18.51
CA LYS A 6 10.30 -11.58 -18.08
C LYS A 6 10.01 -11.34 -16.58
N TRP A 7 9.90 -12.38 -15.74
CA TRP A 7 9.42 -12.24 -14.37
C TRP A 7 10.25 -13.09 -13.40
N CYS A 8 11.51 -12.70 -13.20
CA CYS A 8 12.23 -13.07 -12.00
C CYS A 8 12.31 -11.82 -11.13
N ASP A 9 11.20 -11.49 -10.46
CA ASP A 9 11.20 -10.50 -9.38
C ASP A 9 11.87 -11.13 -8.15
N ASP A 10 13.16 -10.82 -8.06
CA ASP A 10 13.99 -10.84 -6.87
C ASP A 10 13.43 -9.81 -5.85
N GLY A 11 13.07 -10.23 -4.62
CA GLY A 11 12.67 -9.24 -3.61
C GLY A 11 12.14 -9.72 -2.25
N THR A 12 11.85 -11.00 -2.05
CA THR A 12 10.81 -11.40 -1.07
C THR A 12 11.25 -11.82 0.34
N VAL A 13 12.47 -11.53 0.82
CA VAL A 13 12.81 -11.96 2.21
C VAL A 13 13.33 -10.85 3.14
N ARG A 14 13.88 -9.74 2.62
CA ARG A 14 14.41 -8.64 3.47
C ARG A 14 13.87 -7.25 3.16
N ARG A 15 13.63 -6.90 1.88
CA ARG A 15 13.03 -5.61 1.51
C ARG A 15 11.56 -5.53 1.90
N GLU A 16 10.79 -6.58 1.62
CA GLU A 16 9.35 -6.63 1.95
C GLU A 16 9.04 -6.29 3.41
N ARG A 17 9.80 -6.76 4.41
CA ARG A 17 9.53 -6.40 5.81
C ARG A 17 9.71 -4.91 6.08
N THR A 18 10.75 -4.30 5.51
CA THR A 18 11.06 -2.88 5.69
C THR A 18 10.02 -2.02 4.98
N ASP A 19 9.67 -2.37 3.74
CA ASP A 19 8.66 -1.70 2.96
C ASP A 19 7.28 -1.83 3.60
N ALA A 20 6.97 -2.98 4.18
CA ALA A 20 5.68 -3.22 4.78
C ALA A 20 5.51 -2.56 6.16
N ALA A 21 6.59 -2.19 6.86
CA ALA A 21 6.53 -1.30 8.03
C ALA A 21 6.33 0.15 7.61
N ARG A 22 7.09 0.62 6.61
CA ARG A 22 6.95 1.97 6.03
C ARG A 22 5.56 2.18 5.42
N ASN A 23 5.02 1.17 4.75
CA ASN A 23 3.67 1.19 4.19
C ASN A 23 2.62 1.40 5.29
N ARG A 24 2.72 0.67 6.42
CA ARG A 24 1.78 0.87 7.54
C ARG A 24 1.83 2.32 8.05
N ALA A 25 3.01 2.89 8.23
CA ALA A 25 3.14 4.27 8.67
C ALA A 25 2.49 5.26 7.69
N LYS A 26 2.70 5.07 6.38
CA LYS A 26 2.08 5.89 5.33
C LYS A 26 0.55 5.76 5.31
N ILE A 27 0.03 4.54 5.41
CA ILE A 27 -1.42 4.27 5.46
C ILE A 27 -2.07 4.97 6.65
N LEU A 28 -1.47 4.86 7.84
CA LEU A 28 -2.03 5.48 9.05
C LEU A 28 -1.99 7.01 8.99
N ALA A 29 -0.89 7.59 8.49
CA ALA A 29 -0.79 9.03 8.29
C ALA A 29 -1.85 9.53 7.29
N ALA A 30 -1.95 8.89 6.13
CA ALA A 30 -2.94 9.23 5.11
C ALA A 30 -4.38 9.10 5.62
N ALA A 31 -4.68 8.03 6.38
CA ALA A 31 -5.99 7.85 6.98
C ALA A 31 -6.31 8.94 8.01
N ALA A 32 -5.34 9.32 8.85
CA ALA A 32 -5.52 10.40 9.81
C ALA A 32 -5.79 11.75 9.12
N ASP A 33 -5.06 12.06 8.05
CA ASP A 33 -5.24 13.29 7.28
C ASP A 33 -6.63 13.36 6.62
N ILE A 34 -7.07 12.25 6.00
CA ILE A 34 -8.39 12.16 5.37
C ILE A 34 -9.51 12.32 6.42
N VAL A 35 -9.38 11.67 7.57
CA VAL A 35 -10.36 11.79 8.66
C VAL A 35 -10.38 13.19 9.23
N ALA A 36 -9.22 13.85 9.39
CA ALA A 36 -9.15 15.23 9.86
C ALA A 36 -9.80 16.21 8.87
N ALA A 37 -9.66 15.97 7.57
CA ALA A 37 -10.17 16.85 6.52
C ALA A 37 -11.67 16.63 6.21
N HIS A 38 -12.11 15.38 6.16
CA HIS A 38 -13.43 15.01 5.63
C HIS A 38 -14.28 14.17 6.61
N GLY A 39 -13.75 13.89 7.80
CA GLY A 39 -14.37 12.98 8.76
C GLY A 39 -14.29 11.51 8.31
N VAL A 40 -14.74 10.61 9.19
CA VAL A 40 -14.70 9.15 8.93
C VAL A 40 -15.59 8.76 7.73
N ALA A 41 -16.65 9.52 7.45
CA ALA A 41 -17.53 9.28 6.31
C ALA A 41 -16.84 9.48 4.96
N GLY A 42 -15.79 10.31 4.89
CA GLY A 42 -14.97 10.51 3.70
C GLY A 42 -13.81 9.52 3.58
N LEU A 43 -13.66 8.58 4.53
CA LEU A 43 -12.56 7.63 4.49
C LEU A 43 -12.91 6.44 3.57
N SER A 44 -12.31 6.38 2.39
CA SER A 44 -12.35 5.20 1.51
C SER A 44 -11.00 4.50 1.42
N MET A 45 -11.02 3.17 1.30
CA MET A 45 -9.80 2.37 1.15
C MET A 45 -9.01 2.74 -0.12
N ALA A 46 -9.71 3.16 -1.17
CA ALA A 46 -9.09 3.62 -2.42
C ALA A 46 -8.36 4.96 -2.22
N GLU A 47 -8.96 5.91 -1.52
CA GLU A 47 -8.32 7.20 -1.20
C GLU A 47 -7.14 7.04 -0.25
N VAL A 48 -7.28 6.21 0.79
CA VAL A 48 -6.16 5.92 1.71
C VAL A 48 -5.00 5.26 0.96
N ALA A 49 -5.29 4.32 0.06
CA ALA A 49 -4.25 3.68 -0.75
C ALA A 49 -3.56 4.68 -1.70
N ALA A 50 -4.33 5.54 -2.36
CA ALA A 50 -3.80 6.59 -3.24
C ALA A 50 -2.94 7.60 -2.46
N ALA A 51 -3.44 8.10 -1.33
CA ALA A 51 -2.74 9.07 -0.48
C ALA A 51 -1.48 8.47 0.18
N ALA A 52 -1.50 7.19 0.56
CA ALA A 52 -0.34 6.49 1.09
C ALA A 52 0.65 6.01 0.00
N GLY A 53 0.30 6.15 -1.29
CA GLY A 53 1.11 5.74 -2.43
C GLY A 53 1.31 4.23 -2.50
N VAL A 54 0.29 3.45 -2.12
CA VAL A 54 0.35 1.99 -2.05
C VAL A 54 -0.74 1.37 -2.90
N GLY A 55 -0.45 0.22 -3.52
CA GLY A 55 -1.46 -0.47 -4.32
C GLY A 55 -2.63 -0.93 -3.45
N VAL A 56 -3.86 -0.75 -3.94
CA VAL A 56 -5.11 -1.16 -3.26
C VAL A 56 -5.06 -2.63 -2.83
N GLY A 57 -4.54 -3.53 -3.68
CA GLY A 57 -4.35 -4.94 -3.32
C GLY A 57 -3.33 -5.20 -2.19
N THR A 58 -2.38 -4.30 -1.96
CA THR A 58 -1.45 -4.38 -0.81
C THR A 58 -2.14 -3.97 0.48
N LEU A 59 -3.03 -2.98 0.40
CA LEU A 59 -3.84 -2.54 1.53
C LEU A 59 -4.85 -3.62 1.93
N TYR A 60 -5.59 -4.18 0.96
CA TYR A 60 -6.56 -5.26 1.21
C TYR A 60 -5.92 -6.53 1.79
N ARG A 61 -4.73 -6.95 1.35
CA ARG A 61 -4.04 -8.11 1.95
C ARG A 61 -3.64 -7.91 3.42
N ARG A 62 -3.61 -6.66 3.90
CA ARG A 62 -3.02 -6.29 5.18
C ARG A 62 -4.03 -5.74 6.19
N PHE A 63 -5.15 -5.21 5.71
CA PHE A 63 -6.23 -4.60 6.49
C PHE A 63 -7.63 -5.05 6.07
N GLY A 64 -7.75 -5.87 5.03
CA GLY A 64 -9.00 -6.53 4.64
C GLY A 64 -9.28 -7.77 5.47
#